data_AF-A0A936BDM6-F1
#
_entry.id   AF-A0A936BDM6-F1
#
_cell.length_a   1.000
_cell.length_b   1.000
_cell.length_c   1.000
_cell.angle_alpha   90.00
_cell.angle_beta   90.00
_cell.angle_gamma   90.00
#
_symmetry.space_group_name_H-M   'P 1'
#
loop_
_entity.id
_entity.type
_entity.pdbx_description
1 polymer ?
#
loop_
_entity_poly.entity_id
_entity_poly.type
_entity_poly.pdbx_seq_one_letter_code
_entity_poly.pdbx_strand_id
1 'polypeptide(L)'
;MITKAIARNSIHQWGGAAFVLGNVLFIVNKLNEMSRLFLGHWMPDIISGQSSVVIILGQVALIVGYIAYYKFYSQQTGRAGKNALRLFSGGGIILALGHVSFMTVPYAEYLFVLVAIGLLLSLIGLLWFGLLNLRQPVLNRWQGLPFATGLMGFIGFVLFGGEEIGATFLVFRTLFAIGLIGLGITLSMEKARYAERKPDGTEVNS
;
A
#
# COMPACT_ATOMS: atom_id res chain seq x y z
N MET A 1 -11.83 29.75 6.07
CA MET A 1 -10.52 29.14 5.74
C MET A 1 -10.14 28.00 6.69
N ILE A 2 -10.46 28.11 7.99
CA ILE A 2 -10.16 27.12 9.05
C ILE A 2 -10.83 25.75 8.80
N THR A 3 -12.09 25.73 8.35
CA THR A 3 -12.84 24.48 8.07
C THR A 3 -12.23 23.65 6.94
N LYS A 4 -11.65 24.27 5.91
CA LYS A 4 -10.96 23.55 4.83
C LYS A 4 -9.65 22.93 5.29
N ALA A 5 -8.93 23.59 6.21
CA ALA A 5 -7.69 23.06 6.77
C ALA A 5 -7.94 21.86 7.70
N ILE A 6 -8.96 21.94 8.56
CA ILE A 6 -9.37 20.85 9.46
C ILE A 6 -9.86 19.63 8.65
N ALA A 7 -10.71 19.84 7.64
CA ALA A 7 -11.21 18.77 6.79
C ALA A 7 -10.09 18.08 5.98
N ARG A 8 -9.12 18.86 5.48
CA ARG A 8 -7.96 18.30 4.75
C ARG A 8 -7.01 17.53 5.66
N ASN A 9 -6.90 17.94 6.92
CA ASN A 9 -6.12 17.21 7.93
C ASN A 9 -6.75 15.85 8.24
N SER A 10 -8.07 15.81 8.33
CA SER A 10 -8.83 14.57 8.57
C SER A 10 -8.72 13.56 7.41
N ILE A 11 -8.81 14.01 6.15
CA ILE A 11 -8.90 13.09 4.99
C ILE A 11 -7.69 12.17 4.83
N HIS A 12 -6.46 12.68 4.99
CA HIS A 12 -5.28 11.83 4.84
C HIS A 12 -5.06 10.92 6.05
N GLN A 13 -5.48 11.33 7.24
CA GLN A 13 -5.48 10.50 8.44
C GLN A 13 -6.41 9.29 8.28
N TRP A 14 -7.66 9.52 7.87
CA TRP A 14 -8.60 8.45 7.56
C TRP A 14 -8.15 7.60 6.37
N GLY A 15 -7.53 8.21 5.36
CA GLY A 15 -6.94 7.49 4.23
C GLY A 15 -5.79 6.57 4.65
N GLY A 16 -4.90 7.03 5.54
CA GLY A 16 -3.85 6.22 6.13
C GLY A 16 -4.40 5.07 6.96
N ALA A 17 -5.41 5.35 7.80
CA ALA A 17 -6.09 4.31 8.58
C ALA A 17 -6.77 3.26 7.69
N ALA A 18 -7.45 3.67 6.62
CA ALA A 18 -8.03 2.76 5.63
C ALA A 18 -6.94 1.92 4.95
N PHE A 19 -5.80 2.53 4.64
CA PHE A 19 -4.68 1.81 4.03
C PHE A 19 -4.09 0.76 4.96
N VAL A 20 -3.93 1.09 6.25
CA VAL A 20 -3.50 0.15 7.29
C VAL A 20 -4.51 -0.99 7.41
N LEU A 21 -5.79 -0.68 7.55
CA LEU A 21 -6.85 -1.68 7.72
C LEU A 21 -6.87 -2.68 6.56
N GLY A 22 -6.81 -2.17 5.32
CA GLY A 22 -6.78 -3.02 4.12
C GLY A 22 -5.59 -3.99 4.11
N ASN A 23 -4.40 -3.52 4.50
CA ASN A 23 -3.21 -4.39 4.57
C ASN A 23 -3.23 -5.34 5.78
N VAL A 24 -3.82 -4.94 6.91
CA VAL A 24 -4.01 -5.84 8.06
C VAL A 24 -4.93 -7.00 7.69
N LEU A 25 -6.06 -6.72 7.05
CA LEU A 25 -6.98 -7.77 6.56
C LEU A 25 -6.27 -8.72 5.59
N PHE A 26 -5.39 -8.19 4.73
CA PHE A 26 -4.56 -9.00 3.86
C PHE A 26 -3.57 -9.90 4.62
N ILE A 27 -2.86 -9.36 5.61
CA ILE A 27 -1.91 -10.14 6.43
C ILE A 27 -2.61 -11.24 7.19
N VAL A 28 -3.75 -10.97 7.84
CA VAL A 28 -4.44 -11.98 8.62
C VAL A 28 -4.89 -13.14 7.74
N ASN A 29 -5.40 -12.85 6.54
CA ASN A 29 -5.72 -13.88 5.55
C ASN A 29 -4.48 -14.70 5.14
N LYS A 30 -3.31 -14.07 5.01
CA LYS A 30 -2.06 -14.77 4.66
C LYS A 30 -1.45 -15.58 5.80
N LEU A 31 -1.54 -15.10 7.03
CA LEU A 31 -1.14 -15.86 8.22
C LEU A 31 -2.01 -17.09 8.39
N ASN A 32 -3.32 -16.98 8.09
CA ASN A 32 -4.19 -18.13 8.10
C ASN A 32 -3.79 -19.18 7.03
N GLU A 33 -3.47 -18.72 5.82
CA GLU A 33 -2.96 -19.58 4.74
C GLU A 33 -1.62 -20.25 5.11
N MET A 34 -0.69 -19.52 5.74
CA MET A 34 0.55 -20.10 6.27
C MET A 34 0.31 -21.14 7.38
N SER A 35 -0.59 -20.84 8.32
CA SER A 35 -1.00 -21.77 9.38
C SER A 35 -1.54 -23.08 8.79
N ARG A 36 -2.37 -22.97 7.76
CA ARG A 36 -2.95 -24.10 7.04
C ARG A 36 -1.90 -24.94 6.31
N LEU A 37 -0.99 -24.29 5.58
CA LEU A 37 -0.04 -24.95 4.69
C LEU A 37 1.20 -25.50 5.41
N PHE A 38 1.66 -24.86 6.50
CA PHE A 38 2.96 -25.17 7.11
C PHE A 38 2.92 -25.48 8.61
N LEU A 39 1.85 -25.12 9.34
CA LEU A 39 1.81 -25.23 10.81
C LEU A 39 0.65 -26.09 11.34
N GLY A 40 0.00 -26.88 10.48
CA GLY A 40 -0.99 -27.86 10.92
C GLY A 40 -2.26 -27.28 11.55
N HIS A 41 -2.76 -26.14 11.05
CA HIS A 41 -4.03 -25.50 11.51
C HIS A 41 -4.03 -25.00 12.97
N TRP A 42 -3.01 -24.27 13.39
CA TRP A 42 -2.99 -23.66 14.73
C TRP A 42 -3.91 -22.43 14.88
N MET A 43 -4.34 -21.81 13.78
CA MET A 43 -5.21 -20.64 13.81
C MET A 43 -6.65 -21.03 13.44
N PRO A 44 -7.67 -20.67 14.25
CA PRO A 44 -9.06 -20.91 13.89
C PRO A 44 -9.44 -20.15 12.61
N ASP A 45 -10.30 -20.76 11.78
CA ASP A 45 -10.74 -20.31 10.44
C ASP A 45 -11.60 -19.02 10.44
N ILE A 46 -11.27 -18.05 11.27
CA ILE A 46 -12.04 -16.81 11.44
C ILE A 46 -11.96 -15.94 10.17
N ILE A 47 -10.89 -16.08 9.38
CA ILE A 47 -10.67 -15.39 8.08
C ILE A 47 -10.11 -16.42 7.08
N SER A 48 -10.87 -17.48 6.81
CA SER A 48 -10.49 -18.55 5.88
C SER A 48 -10.74 -18.20 4.41
N GLY A 49 -10.56 -16.95 3.98
CA GLY A 49 -10.85 -16.55 2.59
C GLY A 49 -12.29 -16.81 2.11
N GLN A 50 -13.18 -17.32 2.97
CA GLN A 50 -14.56 -17.70 2.65
C GLN A 50 -15.53 -16.51 2.75
N SER A 51 -15.18 -15.47 3.51
CA SER A 51 -16.00 -14.26 3.59
C SER A 51 -15.61 -13.29 2.49
N SER A 52 -16.20 -13.46 1.30
CA SER A 52 -16.05 -12.55 0.16
C SER A 52 -16.31 -11.08 0.54
N VAL A 53 -17.17 -10.84 1.54
CA VAL A 53 -17.46 -9.51 2.09
C VAL A 53 -16.21 -8.87 2.72
N VAL A 54 -15.48 -9.60 3.57
CA VAL A 54 -14.27 -9.07 4.23
C VAL A 54 -13.18 -8.76 3.21
N ILE A 55 -13.05 -9.61 2.19
CA ILE A 55 -12.11 -9.39 1.09
C ILE A 55 -12.47 -8.11 0.34
N ILE A 56 -13.73 -7.96 -0.08
CA ILE A 56 -14.19 -6.76 -0.80
C ILE A 56 -13.97 -5.51 0.05
N LEU A 57 -14.32 -5.52 1.33
CA LEU A 57 -14.09 -4.40 2.25
C LEU A 57 -12.58 -4.07 2.36
N GLY A 58 -11.73 -5.09 2.45
CA GLY A 58 -10.28 -4.91 2.44
C GLY A 58 -9.77 -4.26 1.16
N GLN A 59 -10.25 -4.69 -0.01
CA GLN A 59 -9.86 -4.11 -1.30
C GLN A 59 -10.36 -2.67 -1.46
N VAL A 60 -11.58 -2.36 -1.03
CA VAL A 60 -12.11 -0.99 -1.01
C VAL A 60 -11.27 -0.09 -0.10
N ALA A 61 -10.92 -0.58 1.09
CA ALA A 61 -10.06 0.15 2.03
C ALA A 61 -8.66 0.42 1.43
N LEU A 62 -8.08 -0.57 0.74
CA LEU A 62 -6.81 -0.40 0.01
C LEU A 62 -6.92 0.65 -1.09
N ILE A 63 -7.99 0.63 -1.90
CA ILE A 63 -8.21 1.62 -2.98
C ILE A 63 -8.28 3.03 -2.39
N VAL A 64 -9.06 3.23 -1.32
CA VAL A 64 -9.14 4.52 -0.63
C VAL A 64 -7.77 4.95 -0.10
N GLY A 65 -7.03 4.02 0.48
CA GLY A 65 -5.66 4.22 0.95
C GLY A 65 -4.71 4.70 -0.15
N TYR A 66 -4.67 4.02 -1.29
CA TYR A 66 -3.86 4.41 -2.44
C TYR A 66 -4.23 5.78 -2.99
N ILE A 67 -5.53 6.09 -3.09
CA ILE A 67 -6.01 7.40 -3.55
C ILE A 67 -5.56 8.50 -2.58
N ALA A 68 -5.70 8.28 -1.27
CA ALA A 68 -5.28 9.24 -0.26
C ALA A 68 -3.76 9.46 -0.28
N TYR A 69 -2.99 8.36 -0.37
CA TYR A 69 -1.53 8.39 -0.45
C TYR A 69 -1.05 9.19 -1.67
N TYR A 70 -1.64 8.92 -2.85
CA TYR A 70 -1.37 9.70 -4.06
C TYR A 70 -1.70 11.17 -3.88
N LYS A 71 -2.92 11.51 -3.43
CA LYS A 71 -3.38 12.89 -3.30
C LYS A 71 -2.50 13.70 -2.33
N PHE A 72 -2.05 13.09 -1.25
CA PHE A 72 -1.23 13.77 -0.25
C PHE A 72 0.21 13.98 -0.75
N TYR A 73 0.91 12.92 -1.15
CA TYR A 73 2.33 13.01 -1.50
C TYR A 73 2.60 13.57 -2.89
N SER A 74 1.65 13.48 -3.83
CA SER A 74 1.82 14.07 -5.17
C SER A 74 1.97 15.59 -5.11
N GLN A 75 1.39 16.25 -4.12
CA GLN A 75 1.49 17.70 -3.95
C GLN A 75 2.88 18.13 -3.44
N GLN A 76 3.57 17.23 -2.75
CA GLN A 76 4.83 17.49 -2.06
C GLN A 76 6.07 17.07 -2.86
N THR A 77 5.89 16.59 -4.09
CA THR A 77 6.98 16.07 -4.92
C THR A 77 6.97 16.66 -6.32
N GLY A 78 8.14 16.62 -6.96
CA GLY A 78 8.32 17.04 -8.36
C GLY A 78 7.68 16.09 -9.37
N ARG A 79 7.85 16.37 -10.67
CA ARG A 79 7.24 15.57 -11.75
C ARG A 79 7.62 14.09 -11.68
N ALA A 80 8.89 13.78 -11.40
CA ALA A 80 9.37 12.40 -11.28
C ALA A 80 8.69 11.65 -10.12
N GLY A 81 8.60 12.27 -8.94
CA GLY A 81 7.91 11.66 -7.81
C GLY A 81 6.41 11.49 -8.04
N LYS A 82 5.76 12.42 -8.75
CA LYS A 82 4.35 12.28 -9.16
C LYS A 82 4.15 11.06 -10.07
N ASN A 83 5.06 10.82 -11.00
CA ASN A 83 5.01 9.64 -11.87
C ASN A 83 5.25 8.35 -11.09
N ALA A 84 6.23 8.32 -10.19
CA ALA A 84 6.46 7.16 -9.32
C ALA A 84 5.24 6.86 -8.43
N LEU A 85 4.61 7.89 -7.85
CA LEU A 85 3.38 7.75 -7.07
C LEU A 85 2.17 7.31 -7.91
N ARG A 86 2.09 7.71 -9.19
CA ARG A 86 1.07 7.21 -10.13
C ARG A 86 1.26 5.73 -10.40
N LEU A 87 2.49 5.29 -10.63
CA LEU A 87 2.81 3.87 -10.82
C LEU A 87 2.47 3.07 -9.56
N PHE A 88 2.90 3.55 -8.38
CA PHE A 88 2.62 2.88 -7.12
C PHE A 88 1.11 2.79 -6.83
N SER A 89 0.44 3.94 -6.79
CA SER A 89 -0.96 4.01 -6.35
C SER A 89 -1.90 3.47 -7.43
N GLY A 90 -1.62 3.77 -8.71
CA GLY A 90 -2.37 3.24 -9.84
C GLY A 90 -2.18 1.74 -9.99
N GLY A 91 -0.95 1.25 -9.87
CA GLY A 91 -0.65 -0.18 -9.82
C GLY A 91 -1.38 -0.87 -8.67
N GLY A 92 -1.39 -0.27 -7.47
CA GLY A 92 -2.08 -0.81 -6.31
C GLY A 92 -3.59 -0.90 -6.48
N ILE A 93 -4.20 0.09 -7.16
CA ILE A 93 -5.63 0.07 -7.51
C ILE A 93 -5.91 -1.02 -8.55
N ILE A 94 -5.10 -1.13 -9.60
CA ILE A 94 -5.22 -2.20 -10.61
C ILE A 94 -5.08 -3.58 -9.95
N LEU A 95 -4.14 -3.72 -9.02
CA LEU A 95 -3.92 -4.93 -8.24
C LEU A 95 -5.14 -5.29 -7.40
N ALA A 96 -5.74 -4.32 -6.70
CA ALA A 96 -6.94 -4.53 -5.90
C ALA A 96 -8.14 -4.96 -6.76
N LEU A 97 -8.36 -4.27 -7.89
CA LEU A 97 -9.42 -4.62 -8.84
C LEU A 97 -9.18 -6.00 -9.48
N GLY A 98 -7.95 -6.32 -9.87
CA GLY A 98 -7.58 -7.63 -10.37
C GLY A 98 -7.87 -8.73 -9.35
N HIS A 99 -7.58 -8.49 -8.07
CA HIS A 99 -7.88 -9.43 -7.00
C HIS A 99 -9.38 -9.66 -6.81
N VAL A 100 -10.20 -8.60 -6.81
CA VAL A 100 -11.67 -8.74 -6.72
C VAL A 100 -12.17 -9.53 -7.92
N SER A 101 -11.81 -9.11 -9.14
CA SER A 101 -12.31 -9.71 -10.37
C SER A 101 -11.93 -11.19 -10.49
N PHE A 102 -10.69 -11.55 -10.17
CA PHE A 102 -10.22 -12.94 -10.16
C PHE A 102 -10.97 -13.82 -9.14
N MET A 103 -11.35 -13.28 -7.98
CA MET A 103 -12.11 -14.05 -6.98
C MET A 103 -13.60 -14.15 -7.30
N THR A 104 -14.16 -13.20 -8.04
CA THR A 104 -15.59 -13.19 -8.36
C THR A 104 -15.95 -13.94 -9.64
N VAL A 105 -15.02 -14.06 -10.59
CA VAL A 105 -15.29 -14.66 -11.91
C VAL A 105 -14.57 -16.00 -12.03
N PRO A 106 -15.29 -17.14 -11.97
CA PRO A 106 -14.70 -18.45 -12.19
C PRO A 106 -14.10 -18.56 -13.60
N TYR A 107 -12.96 -19.24 -13.76
CA TYR A 107 -12.32 -19.57 -15.05
C TYR A 107 -11.73 -18.40 -15.86
N ALA A 108 -11.58 -17.22 -15.26
CA ALA A 108 -11.01 -16.05 -15.92
C ALA A 108 -9.51 -15.86 -15.59
N GLU A 109 -8.67 -16.82 -16.00
CA GLU A 109 -7.21 -16.78 -15.77
C GLU A 109 -6.56 -15.52 -16.35
N TYR A 110 -7.09 -14.98 -17.45
CA TYR A 110 -6.63 -13.72 -18.03
C TYR A 110 -6.79 -12.52 -17.07
N LEU A 111 -7.69 -12.58 -16.08
CA LEU A 111 -7.82 -11.52 -15.06
C LEU A 111 -6.65 -11.53 -14.07
N PHE A 112 -5.94 -12.65 -13.94
CA PHE A 112 -4.70 -12.72 -13.18
C PHE A 112 -3.62 -11.81 -13.77
N VAL A 113 -3.67 -11.54 -15.08
CA VAL A 113 -2.76 -10.59 -15.74
C VAL A 113 -2.90 -9.18 -15.14
N LEU A 114 -4.09 -8.77 -14.72
CA LEU A 114 -4.26 -7.48 -14.01
C LEU A 114 -3.55 -7.48 -12.66
N VAL A 115 -3.58 -8.60 -11.94
CA VAL A 115 -2.86 -8.76 -10.66
C VAL A 115 -1.35 -8.64 -10.91
N ALA A 116 -0.83 -9.35 -11.91
CA ALA A 116 0.58 -9.31 -12.27
C ALA A 116 1.03 -7.89 -12.70
N ILE A 117 0.29 -7.24 -13.60
CA ILE A 117 0.59 -5.87 -14.06
C ILE A 117 0.50 -4.88 -12.90
N GLY A 118 -0.58 -4.94 -12.11
CA GLY A 118 -0.77 -4.06 -10.97
C GLY A 118 0.35 -4.17 -9.94
N LEU A 119 0.78 -5.40 -9.66
CA LEU A 119 1.93 -5.67 -8.80
C LEU A 119 3.24 -5.11 -9.37
N LEU A 120 3.55 -5.37 -10.64
CA LEU A 120 4.77 -4.85 -11.28
C LEU A 120 4.82 -3.33 -11.24
N LEU A 121 3.72 -2.65 -11.61
CA LEU A 121 3.60 -1.20 -11.54
C LEU A 121 3.78 -0.69 -10.11
N SER A 122 3.22 -1.41 -9.12
CA SER A 122 3.35 -1.07 -7.70
C SER A 122 4.80 -1.14 -7.23
N LEU A 123 5.50 -2.22 -7.58
CA LEU A 123 6.90 -2.45 -7.19
C LEU A 123 7.83 -1.42 -7.82
N ILE A 124 7.69 -1.18 -9.13
CA ILE A 124 8.45 -0.14 -9.83
C ILE A 124 8.19 1.23 -9.20
N GLY A 125 6.91 1.54 -8.93
CA GLY A 125 6.52 2.79 -8.27
C GLY A 125 7.13 2.96 -6.88
N LEU A 126 7.12 1.91 -6.05
CA LEU A 126 7.69 1.93 -4.69
C LEU A 126 9.21 2.09 -4.70
N LEU A 127 9.91 1.31 -5.53
CA LEU A 127 11.36 1.37 -5.64
C LEU A 127 11.79 2.75 -6.15
N TRP A 128 11.13 3.24 -7.20
CA TRP A 128 11.44 4.55 -7.77
C TRP A 128 11.11 5.68 -6.79
N PHE A 129 9.92 5.68 -6.18
CA PHE A 129 9.54 6.69 -5.20
C PHE A 129 10.44 6.64 -3.97
N GLY A 130 10.78 5.44 -3.49
CA GLY A 130 11.70 5.24 -2.38
C GLY A 130 13.10 5.77 -2.66
N LEU A 131 13.64 5.51 -3.85
CA LEU A 131 14.94 6.07 -4.26
C LEU A 131 14.90 7.59 -4.33
N LEU A 132 13.82 8.17 -4.87
CA LEU A 132 13.63 9.63 -4.88
C LEU A 132 13.52 10.19 -3.46
N ASN A 133 12.80 9.50 -2.57
CA ASN A 133 12.60 9.91 -1.20
C ASN A 133 13.88 9.83 -0.34
N LEU A 134 14.79 8.91 -0.65
CA LEU A 134 16.13 8.85 -0.04
C LEU A 134 17.01 10.03 -0.48
N ARG A 135 16.82 10.53 -1.71
CA ARG A 135 17.57 11.69 -2.25
C ARG A 135 16.98 13.02 -1.82
N GLN A 136 15.67 13.11 -1.79
CA GLN A 136 14.90 14.30 -1.48
C GLN A 136 13.77 13.89 -0.53
N PRO A 137 13.97 14.01 0.79
CA PRO A 137 13.03 13.48 1.77
C PRO A 137 11.68 14.19 1.68
N VAL A 138 10.68 13.46 1.20
CA VAL A 138 9.26 13.86 1.14
C VAL A 138 8.50 13.33 2.35
N LEU A 139 8.68 12.05 2.67
CA LEU A 139 8.21 11.48 3.94
C LEU A 139 9.06 12.04 5.08
N ASN A 140 8.45 12.61 6.12
CA ASN A 140 9.24 13.12 7.24
C ASN A 140 9.57 12.11 8.33
N ARG A 141 9.08 10.89 8.20
CA ARG A 141 9.54 9.73 8.95
C ARG A 141 9.78 8.56 7.99
N TRP A 142 10.77 7.73 8.33
CA TRP A 142 10.98 6.42 7.70
C TRP A 142 11.25 6.54 6.20
N GLN A 143 12.22 7.38 5.84
CA GLN A 143 12.47 7.76 4.45
C GLN A 143 12.83 6.57 3.55
N GLY A 144 13.48 5.55 4.09
CA GLY A 144 13.80 4.31 3.36
C GLY A 144 12.63 3.32 3.25
N LEU A 145 11.52 3.55 3.92
CA LEU A 145 10.42 2.58 3.99
C LEU A 145 9.81 2.24 2.62
N PRO A 146 9.52 3.20 1.71
CA PRO A 146 8.99 2.85 0.39
C PRO A 146 9.97 1.99 -0.41
N PHE A 147 11.27 2.30 -0.31
CA PHE A 147 12.31 1.54 -1.01
C PHE A 147 12.43 0.13 -0.45
N ALA A 148 12.55 0.00 0.88
CA ALA A 148 12.62 -1.30 1.54
C ALA A 148 11.38 -2.15 1.26
N THR A 149 10.19 -1.55 1.30
CA THR A 149 8.94 -2.23 0.95
C THR A 149 8.96 -2.72 -0.49
N GLY A 150 9.31 -1.86 -1.45
CA GLY A 150 9.45 -2.25 -2.85
C GLY A 150 10.46 -3.38 -3.06
N LEU A 151 11.59 -3.36 -2.34
CA LEU A 151 12.64 -4.37 -2.44
C LEU A 151 12.18 -5.73 -1.88
N MET A 152 11.51 -5.74 -0.72
CA MET A 152 10.96 -6.97 -0.14
C MET A 152 9.90 -7.58 -1.06
N GLY A 153 9.04 -6.74 -1.65
CA GLY A 153 8.07 -7.19 -2.65
C GLY A 153 8.75 -7.76 -3.90
N PHE A 154 9.77 -7.07 -4.43
CA PHE A 154 10.51 -7.55 -5.59
C PHE A 154 11.18 -8.92 -5.34
N ILE A 155 11.87 -9.07 -4.20
CA ILE A 155 12.49 -10.34 -3.83
C ILE A 155 11.44 -11.44 -3.71
N GLY A 156 10.35 -11.18 -2.98
CA GLY A 156 9.28 -12.15 -2.81
C GLY A 156 8.64 -12.56 -4.12
N PHE A 157 8.16 -11.61 -4.91
CA PHE A 157 7.34 -11.90 -6.08
C PHE A 157 8.13 -12.24 -7.35
N VAL A 158 9.36 -11.76 -7.50
CA VAL A 158 10.15 -11.97 -8.73
C VAL A 158 11.20 -13.06 -8.53
N LEU A 159 11.90 -13.10 -7.39
CA LEU A 159 12.95 -14.09 -7.15
C LEU A 159 12.39 -15.40 -6.58
N PHE A 160 11.31 -15.34 -5.81
CA PHE A 160 10.70 -16.51 -5.16
C PHE A 160 9.26 -16.81 -5.63
N GLY A 161 8.76 -16.13 -6.67
CA GLY A 161 7.40 -16.28 -7.20
C GLY A 161 7.20 -17.45 -8.17
N GLY A 162 7.73 -18.64 -7.87
CA GLY A 162 7.69 -19.83 -8.74
C GLY A 162 6.49 -20.76 -8.51
N GLU A 163 6.50 -21.92 -9.17
CA GLU A 163 5.42 -22.93 -9.18
C GLU A 163 5.09 -23.52 -7.79
N GLU A 164 6.05 -23.54 -6.87
CA GLU A 164 5.84 -23.96 -5.49
C GLU A 164 5.75 -22.74 -4.55
N ILE A 165 4.61 -22.60 -3.86
CA ILE A 165 4.44 -21.60 -2.79
C ILE A 165 5.32 -22.01 -1.61
N GLY A 166 6.58 -21.56 -1.62
CA GLY A 166 7.51 -21.79 -0.52
C GLY A 166 7.25 -20.89 0.69
N ALA A 167 7.66 -21.32 1.88
CA ALA A 167 7.61 -20.50 3.10
C ALA A 167 8.32 -19.15 2.91
N THR A 168 9.45 -19.13 2.18
CA THR A 168 10.21 -17.91 1.86
C THR A 168 9.39 -16.89 1.07
N PHE A 169 8.63 -17.34 0.07
CA PHE A 169 7.72 -16.49 -0.70
C PHE A 169 6.68 -15.82 0.21
N LEU A 170 6.08 -16.59 1.12
CA LEU A 170 5.07 -16.09 2.06
C LEU A 170 5.65 -15.11 3.08
N VAL A 171 6.88 -15.34 3.55
CA VAL A 171 7.59 -14.40 4.43
C VAL A 171 7.80 -13.06 3.73
N PHE A 172 8.37 -13.03 2.53
CA PHE A 172 8.59 -11.78 1.81
C PHE A 172 7.29 -11.05 1.46
N ARG A 173 6.25 -11.80 1.09
CA ARG A 173 4.91 -11.24 0.87
C ARG A 173 4.31 -10.61 2.13
N THR A 174 4.56 -11.20 3.29
CA THR A 174 4.13 -10.67 4.59
C THR A 174 4.95 -9.43 4.95
N LEU A 175 6.27 -9.45 4.77
CA LEU A 175 7.13 -8.28 4.97
C LEU A 175 6.74 -7.11 4.04
N PHE A 176 6.39 -7.41 2.79
CA PHE A 176 5.86 -6.42 1.85
C PHE A 176 4.59 -5.77 2.40
N ALA A 177 3.63 -6.57 2.87
CA ALA A 177 2.40 -6.05 3.47
C ALA A 177 2.65 -5.24 4.76
N ILE A 178 3.58 -5.66 5.61
CA ILE A 178 4.02 -4.89 6.79
C ILE A 178 4.60 -3.55 6.37
N GLY A 179 5.41 -3.52 5.31
CA GLY A 179 5.94 -2.28 4.73
C GLY A 179 4.82 -1.34 4.28
N LEU A 180 3.79 -1.87 3.60
CA LEU A 180 2.60 -1.09 3.20
C LEU A 180 1.80 -0.57 4.41
N ILE A 181 1.67 -1.36 5.49
CA ILE A 181 1.10 -0.88 6.76
C ILE A 181 1.90 0.29 7.28
N GLY A 182 3.23 0.19 7.32
CA GLY A 182 4.09 1.28 7.76
C GLY A 182 3.91 2.55 6.92
N LEU A 183 3.71 2.43 5.61
CA LEU A 183 3.37 3.57 4.74
C LEU A 183 2.00 4.18 5.08
N GLY A 184 1.00 3.34 5.39
CA GLY A 184 -0.32 3.79 5.86
C GLY A 184 -0.25 4.52 7.21
N ILE A 185 0.53 3.99 8.16
CA ILE A 185 0.80 4.64 9.44
C ILE A 185 1.48 5.98 9.21
N THR A 186 2.51 6.01 8.35
CA THR A 186 3.22 7.25 8.04
C THR A 186 2.27 8.30 7.48
N LEU A 187 1.42 7.94 6.51
CA LEU A 187 0.38 8.82 5.99
C LEU A 187 -0.59 9.30 7.10
N SER A 188 -0.96 8.43 8.05
CA SER A 188 -1.88 8.80 9.13
C SER A 188 -1.29 9.74 10.18
N MET A 189 0.04 9.74 10.32
CA MET A 189 0.77 10.56 11.29
C MET A 189 1.28 11.87 10.70
N GLU A 190 1.21 12.03 9.37
CA GLU A 190 1.64 13.26 8.72
C GLU A 190 0.80 14.45 9.21
N LYS A 191 1.45 15.60 9.35
CA LYS A 191 0.77 16.87 9.58
C LYS A 191 0.66 17.58 8.24
N ALA A 192 -0.50 18.14 7.92
CA ALA A 192 -0.67 18.92 6.69
C ALA A 192 0.26 20.15 6.67
N ARG A 193 1.45 20.03 6.08
CA ARG A 193 2.46 21.10 5.92
C ARG A 193 2.01 22.31 5.07
N TYR A 194 0.75 22.36 4.67
CA TYR A 194 0.19 23.41 3.80
C TYR A 194 -0.42 24.59 4.55
N ALA A 195 -0.41 24.60 5.88
CA ALA A 195 -0.93 25.74 6.66
C ALA A 195 0.10 26.88 6.86
N GLU A 196 1.39 26.66 6.59
CA GLU A 196 2.44 27.62 6.97
C GLU A 196 3.11 28.38 5.82
N ARG A 197 2.91 28.00 4.54
CA ARG A 197 3.21 28.94 3.44
C ARG A 197 2.02 29.86 3.23
N LYS A 198 1.93 30.91 4.05
CA LYS A 198 1.27 32.15 3.62
C LYS A 198 1.88 32.57 2.27
N PRO A 199 1.10 33.17 1.35
CA PRO A 199 1.63 33.74 0.11
C PRO A 199 2.62 34.92 0.33
N ASP A 200 2.98 35.21 1.58
CA ASP A 200 3.76 36.37 2.00
C ASP A 200 5.14 36.02 2.58
N GLY A 201 5.64 34.80 2.34
CA GLY A 201 7.05 34.45 2.61
C GLY A 201 7.51 34.52 4.08
N THR A 202 6.62 34.72 5.04
CA THR A 202 6.98 34.78 6.46
C THR A 202 7.03 33.37 7.05
N GLU A 203 8.25 32.88 7.29
CA GLU A 203 8.49 31.70 8.11
C GLU A 203 8.08 31.98 9.55
N VAL A 204 7.16 31.16 10.10
CA VAL A 204 6.91 31.14 11.53
C VAL A 204 7.97 30.22 12.12
N ASN A 205 8.99 30.81 12.73
CA ASN A 205 9.91 30.09 13.59
C ASN A 205 9.13 29.53 14.78
N SER A 206 8.97 28.21 14.80
CA SER A 206 8.64 27.43 16.01
C SER A 206 9.93 26.90 16.62
#